data_AF-A0A8X7VMG3-F1
#
_entry.id   AF-A0A8X7VMG3-F1
#
_cell.length_a   1.000
_cell.length_b   1.000
_cell.length_c   1.000
_cell.angle_alpha   90.00
_cell.angle_beta   90.00
_cell.angle_gamma   90.00
#
_symmetry.space_group_name_H-M   'P 1'
#
loop_
_entity.id
_entity.type
_entity.pdbx_description
1 polymer ?
#
loop_
_entity_poly.entity_id
_entity_poly.type
_entity_poly.pdbx_seq_one_letter_code
_entity_poly.pdbx_strand_id
1 'polypeptide(L)'
;MKSPKIFVVFSLILAVSLVYAIDFLVEDNTGNSAGMKSQTNNPSGRKPVTMIKLLMENGAGVAYNDRDEIHFNAGYLADFRGDVRREFRGVVYHEVVHSLQWNGMGQAPVWITEGIAEYVRLKAEYAPDHWVGPGGGEKWDKGYDVTARFFEYCNELMDGFIVELNKKMKDGYSDSFFVELLGKEVNQLWDEYKVKYGQ
;
A
#
# COMPACT_ATOMS: atom_id res chain seq x y z
N MET A 1 -27.09 28.91 3.26
CA MET A 1 -26.60 28.33 2.00
C MET A 1 -25.35 27.54 2.33
N LYS A 2 -25.38 26.19 2.26
CA LYS A 2 -24.21 25.36 2.59
C LYS A 2 -23.09 25.70 1.60
N SER A 3 -21.92 26.11 2.09
CA SER A 3 -20.72 26.22 1.26
C SER A 3 -20.52 24.87 0.54
N PRO A 4 -20.28 24.83 -0.78
CA PRO A 4 -20.02 23.58 -1.46
C PRO A 4 -18.80 22.92 -0.81
N LYS A 5 -18.90 21.66 -0.37
CA LYS A 5 -17.83 20.94 0.34
C LYS A 5 -16.47 21.01 -0.40
N ILE A 6 -16.51 21.13 -1.73
CA ILE A 6 -15.37 21.43 -2.63
C ILE A 6 -14.61 22.71 -2.28
N PHE A 7 -15.30 23.79 -1.88
CA PHE A 7 -14.68 25.07 -1.55
C PHE A 7 -13.88 25.03 -0.23
N VAL A 8 -14.31 24.18 0.71
CA VAL A 8 -13.59 23.97 1.98
C VAL A 8 -12.33 23.14 1.74
N VAL A 9 -12.40 22.13 0.87
CA VAL A 9 -11.24 21.31 0.45
C VAL A 9 -10.23 22.15 -0.33
N PHE A 10 -10.66 22.98 -1.29
CA PHE A 10 -9.76 23.91 -1.98
C PHE A 10 -9.14 24.94 -1.03
N SER A 11 -9.90 25.44 -0.04
CA SER A 11 -9.36 26.37 0.97
C SER A 11 -8.38 25.69 1.93
N LEU A 12 -8.56 24.40 2.25
CA LEU A 12 -7.58 23.63 3.02
C LEU A 12 -6.33 23.31 2.19
N ILE A 13 -6.47 22.95 0.91
CA ILE A 13 -5.34 22.72 0.00
C ILE A 13 -4.54 24.02 -0.21
N LEU A 14 -5.22 25.17 -0.35
CA LEU A 14 -4.61 26.51 -0.46
C LEU A 14 -3.99 27.00 0.86
N ALA A 15 -4.61 26.74 2.02
CA ALA A 15 -4.04 27.08 3.32
C ALA A 15 -2.84 26.19 3.67
N VAL A 16 -2.84 24.92 3.22
CA VAL A 16 -1.71 24.00 3.36
C VAL A 16 -0.56 24.37 2.44
N SER A 17 -0.82 24.97 1.27
CA SER A 17 0.23 25.46 0.35
C SER A 17 0.81 26.83 0.72
N LEU A 18 0.20 27.57 1.65
CA LEU A 18 0.74 28.85 2.15
C LEU A 18 1.57 28.74 3.44
N VAL A 19 1.55 27.61 4.14
CA VAL A 19 2.28 27.47 5.43
C VAL A 19 3.41 26.45 5.39
N TYR A 20 3.40 25.49 4.46
CA TYR A 20 4.57 24.68 4.16
C TYR A 20 4.59 24.40 2.67
N ALA A 21 5.73 24.67 2.03
CA ALA A 21 6.03 24.18 0.70
C ALA A 21 5.54 22.72 0.59
N ILE A 22 4.47 22.51 -0.19
CA ILE A 22 4.14 21.17 -0.65
C ILE A 22 5.22 20.88 -1.68
N ASP A 23 6.37 20.40 -1.22
CA ASP A 23 7.25 19.62 -2.08
C ASP A 23 6.47 18.34 -2.39
N PHE A 24 5.72 18.39 -3.49
CA PHE A 24 5.29 17.19 -4.17
C PHE A 24 6.54 16.67 -4.90
N LEU A 25 7.41 16.00 -4.16
CA LEU A 25 8.57 15.34 -4.74
C LEU A 25 8.07 14.01 -5.31
N VAL A 26 7.65 14.04 -6.58
CA VAL A 26 7.68 12.82 -7.40
C VAL A 26 9.16 12.59 -7.70
N GLU A 27 9.80 11.76 -6.88
CA GLU A 27 11.15 11.31 -7.17
C GLU A 27 11.04 10.25 -8.28
N ASP A 28 11.26 10.65 -9.53
CA ASP A 28 11.58 9.70 -10.60
C ASP A 28 12.94 9.07 -10.27
N ASN A 29 12.94 7.79 -9.93
CA ASN A 29 14.14 7.03 -9.62
C ASN A 29 14.54 6.09 -10.77
N THR A 30 14.45 6.59 -12.01
CA THR A 30 15.22 6.06 -13.15
C THR A 30 16.75 6.19 -12.96
N GLY A 31 17.22 6.77 -11.84
CA GLY A 31 18.59 6.64 -11.39
C GLY A 31 18.88 7.29 -10.05
N ASN A 32 19.03 6.45 -9.02
CA ASN A 32 19.92 6.63 -7.87
C ASN A 32 19.62 7.83 -6.92
N SER A 33 18.76 7.63 -5.91
CA SER A 33 18.81 8.36 -4.65
C SER A 33 19.36 7.47 -3.50
N ALA A 34 20.30 8.04 -2.75
CA ALA A 34 21.16 7.35 -1.79
C ALA A 34 20.41 7.06 -0.48
N GLY A 35 20.23 5.77 -0.16
CA GLY A 35 19.70 5.34 1.13
C GLY A 35 19.25 3.87 1.20
N MET A 36 18.91 3.28 0.06
CA MET A 36 18.53 1.86 -0.01
C MET A 36 19.71 1.05 -0.55
N LYS A 37 20.30 0.19 0.29
CA LYS A 37 21.40 -0.69 -0.14
C LYS A 37 20.92 -1.55 -1.31
N SER A 38 21.57 -1.34 -2.46
CA SER A 38 21.59 -2.13 -3.69
C SER A 38 20.79 -3.45 -3.63
N GLN A 39 19.50 -3.38 -3.97
CA GLN A 39 18.87 -4.47 -4.71
C GLN A 39 19.02 -4.15 -6.20
N THR A 40 19.51 -5.12 -6.94
CA THR A 40 19.79 -5.02 -8.38
C THR A 40 18.62 -4.42 -9.15
N ASN A 41 18.79 -3.18 -9.64
CA ASN A 41 17.84 -2.48 -10.50
C ASN A 41 17.79 -3.17 -11.87
N ASN A 42 17.01 -4.24 -11.98
CA ASN A 42 16.69 -4.86 -13.27
C ASN A 42 15.31 -4.37 -13.72
N PRO A 43 15.22 -3.41 -14.67
CA PRO A 43 13.96 -2.80 -15.09
C PRO A 43 12.96 -3.78 -15.74
N SER A 44 13.42 -4.96 -16.15
CA SER A 44 12.62 -5.99 -16.83
C SER A 44 11.52 -6.66 -15.98
N GLY A 45 11.59 -6.51 -14.65
CA GLY A 45 10.62 -7.08 -13.71
C GLY A 45 9.50 -6.13 -13.28
N ARG A 46 9.58 -4.84 -13.62
CA ARG A 46 8.59 -3.83 -13.20
C ARG A 46 7.36 -3.85 -14.11
N LYS A 47 6.18 -3.58 -13.55
CA LYS A 47 4.99 -3.29 -14.35
C LYS A 47 5.24 -2.01 -15.15
N PRO A 48 4.99 -1.99 -16.48
CA PRO A 48 5.32 -0.84 -17.32
C PRO A 48 4.29 0.28 -17.15
N VAL A 49 4.40 1.03 -16.05
CA VAL A 49 3.56 2.19 -15.76
C VAL A 49 4.29 3.46 -16.16
N THR A 50 3.67 4.28 -17.01
CA THR A 50 4.27 5.53 -17.51
C THR A 50 3.64 6.78 -16.89
N MET A 51 2.41 6.66 -16.36
CA MET A 51 1.68 7.74 -15.73
C MET A 51 0.72 7.16 -14.70
N ILE A 52 0.64 7.82 -13.54
CA ILE A 52 -0.42 7.59 -12.55
C ILE A 52 -1.20 8.90 -12.43
N LYS A 53 -2.52 8.84 -12.54
CA LYS A 53 -3.39 10.01 -12.36
C LYS A 53 -4.02 9.96 -10.97
N LEU A 54 -4.20 11.12 -10.34
CA LEU A 54 -4.97 11.26 -9.12
C LEU A 54 -6.13 12.20 -9.37
N LEU A 55 -7.35 11.70 -9.22
CA LEU A 55 -8.59 12.43 -9.35
C LEU A 55 -9.23 12.57 -7.97
N MET A 56 -9.53 13.82 -7.58
CA MET A 56 -10.29 14.11 -6.36
C MET A 56 -11.75 14.29 -6.74
N GLU A 57 -12.63 13.41 -6.28
CA GLU A 57 -14.04 13.41 -6.64
C GLU A 57 -14.95 13.06 -5.46
N ASN A 58 -16.26 13.28 -5.59
CA ASN A 58 -17.21 12.81 -4.58
C ASN A 58 -17.74 11.44 -5.02
N GLY A 59 -17.57 10.44 -4.17
CA GLY A 59 -17.95 9.05 -4.47
C GLY A 59 -18.31 8.25 -3.23
N ALA A 60 -18.33 6.93 -3.38
CA ALA A 60 -18.44 5.98 -2.28
C ALA A 60 -17.05 5.49 -1.85
N GLY A 61 -16.93 4.96 -0.63
CA GLY A 61 -15.65 4.43 -0.13
C GLY A 61 -14.61 5.51 0.15
N VAL A 62 -13.35 5.09 0.25
CA VAL A 62 -12.19 5.94 0.60
C VAL A 62 -11.46 6.39 -0.66
N ALA A 63 -10.96 5.43 -1.42
CA ALA A 63 -10.39 5.60 -2.74
C ALA A 63 -10.45 4.25 -3.48
N TYR A 64 -10.14 4.27 -4.77
CA TYR A 64 -9.84 3.06 -5.55
C TYR A 64 -8.89 3.39 -6.71
N ASN A 65 -8.21 2.37 -7.21
CA ASN A 65 -7.38 2.44 -8.41
C ASN A 65 -8.02 1.67 -9.56
N ASP A 66 -8.18 2.32 -10.71
CA ASP A 66 -8.53 1.65 -11.97
C ASP A 66 -7.55 2.08 -13.05
N ARG A 67 -6.81 1.12 -13.62
CA ARG A 67 -5.87 1.34 -14.73
C ARG A 67 -4.93 2.54 -14.52
N ASP A 68 -4.31 2.58 -13.34
CA ASP A 68 -3.36 3.61 -12.95
C ASP A 68 -4.00 5.01 -12.77
N GLU A 69 -5.34 5.08 -12.70
CA GLU A 69 -6.11 6.24 -12.24
C GLU A 69 -6.59 6.01 -10.81
N ILE A 70 -6.10 6.83 -9.89
CA ILE A 70 -6.51 6.85 -8.49
C ILE A 70 -7.70 7.80 -8.35
N HIS A 71 -8.84 7.26 -7.93
CA HIS A 71 -10.05 7.99 -7.64
C HIS A 71 -10.19 8.15 -6.13
N PHE A 72 -9.86 9.33 -5.62
CA PHE A 72 -9.90 9.63 -4.19
C PHE A 72 -11.21 10.33 -3.83
N ASN A 73 -11.95 9.77 -2.87
CA ASN A 73 -13.19 10.37 -2.40
C ASN A 73 -12.93 11.60 -1.51
N ALA A 74 -13.05 12.80 -2.08
CA ALA A 74 -12.97 14.06 -1.37
C ALA A 74 -14.04 14.19 -0.26
N GLY A 75 -15.19 13.54 -0.42
CA GLY A 75 -16.25 13.49 0.59
C GLY A 75 -15.81 12.74 1.86
N TYR A 76 -15.15 11.59 1.69
CA TYR A 76 -14.54 10.85 2.81
C TYR A 76 -13.53 11.73 3.55
N LEU A 77 -12.62 12.37 2.82
CA LEU A 77 -11.57 13.20 3.44
C LEU A 77 -12.15 14.40 4.21
N ALA A 78 -13.23 15.01 3.69
CA ALA A 78 -13.91 16.12 4.34
C ALA A 78 -14.62 15.71 5.64
N ASP A 79 -15.10 14.47 5.71
CA ASP A 79 -15.83 13.94 6.87
C ASP A 79 -14.87 13.21 7.87
N PHE A 80 -13.62 12.93 7.47
CA PHE A 80 -12.59 12.28 8.29
C PHE A 80 -12.27 13.07 9.57
N ARG A 81 -12.10 12.34 10.67
CA ARG A 81 -11.76 12.89 12.00
C ARG A 81 -10.39 12.35 12.41
N GLY A 82 -9.37 13.20 12.38
CA GLY A 82 -7.99 12.83 12.71
C GLY A 82 -7.00 13.68 11.94
N ASP A 83 -5.77 13.18 11.78
CA ASP A 83 -4.78 13.80 10.93
C ASP A 83 -5.11 13.55 9.44
N VAL A 84 -5.84 14.48 8.84
CA VAL A 84 -6.26 14.47 7.43
C VAL A 84 -5.05 14.36 6.48
N ARG A 85 -3.91 14.97 6.84
CA ARG A 85 -2.71 14.95 5.98
C ARG A 85 -2.09 13.55 5.97
N ARG A 86 -1.94 12.95 7.15
CA ARG A 86 -1.42 11.59 7.33
C ARG A 86 -2.33 10.58 6.62
N GLU A 87 -3.64 10.71 6.77
CA GLU A 87 -4.61 9.82 6.13
C GLU A 87 -4.57 9.91 4.60
N PHE A 88 -4.61 11.13 4.05
CA PHE A 88 -4.51 11.34 2.61
C PHE A 88 -3.24 10.71 2.02
N ARG A 89 -2.08 10.93 2.66
CA ARG A 89 -0.81 10.33 2.22
C ARG A 89 -0.86 8.80 2.29
N GLY A 90 -1.34 8.24 3.40
CA GLY A 90 -1.43 6.79 3.56
C GLY A 90 -2.29 6.12 2.49
N VAL A 91 -3.46 6.70 2.21
CA VAL A 91 -4.35 6.20 1.15
C VAL A 91 -3.71 6.35 -0.22
N VAL A 92 -3.08 7.49 -0.55
CA VAL A 92 -2.38 7.64 -1.84
C VAL A 92 -1.22 6.64 -1.98
N TYR A 93 -0.46 6.36 -0.92
CA TYR A 93 0.58 5.32 -0.95
C TYR A 93 0.00 3.94 -1.28
N HIS A 94 -1.10 3.58 -0.62
CA HIS A 94 -1.82 2.34 -0.89
C HIS A 94 -2.26 2.26 -2.37
N GLU A 95 -2.92 3.30 -2.89
CA GLU A 95 -3.46 3.28 -4.25
C GLU A 95 -2.37 3.33 -5.33
N VAL A 96 -1.23 4.00 -5.08
CA VAL A 96 -0.08 3.98 -5.99
C VAL A 96 0.50 2.58 -6.10
N VAL A 97 0.49 1.79 -5.02
CA VAL A 97 0.97 0.39 -5.06
C VAL A 97 0.13 -0.45 -6.01
N HIS A 98 -1.20 -0.27 -6.04
CA HIS A 98 -2.06 -0.94 -7.02
C HIS A 98 -1.68 -0.63 -8.47
N SER A 99 -1.19 0.58 -8.76
CA SER A 99 -0.63 0.89 -10.08
C SER A 99 0.67 0.12 -10.35
N LEU A 100 1.58 0.02 -9.38
CA LEU A 100 2.94 -0.48 -9.59
C LEU A 100 3.08 -2.00 -9.45
N GLN A 101 2.15 -2.64 -8.74
CA GLN A 101 2.21 -4.08 -8.48
C GLN A 101 1.61 -4.91 -9.61
N TRP A 102 2.08 -6.14 -9.72
CA TRP A 102 1.43 -7.17 -10.52
C TRP A 102 0.28 -7.79 -9.73
N ASN A 103 -0.81 -8.14 -10.41
CA ASN A 103 -1.99 -8.76 -9.81
C ASN A 103 -2.12 -10.26 -10.16
N GLY A 104 -1.03 -10.93 -10.56
CA GLY A 104 -1.07 -12.34 -10.91
C GLY A 104 -1.89 -12.64 -12.16
N MET A 105 -1.92 -11.75 -13.16
CA MET A 105 -2.88 -11.83 -14.28
C MET A 105 -4.36 -11.92 -13.82
N GLY A 106 -4.69 -11.27 -12.69
CA GLY A 106 -6.00 -11.34 -12.05
C GLY A 106 -6.25 -12.60 -11.23
N GLN A 107 -5.26 -13.48 -11.08
CA GLN A 107 -5.36 -14.70 -10.26
C GLN A 107 -4.96 -14.47 -8.81
N ALA A 108 -4.22 -13.40 -8.51
CA ALA A 108 -3.85 -13.08 -7.13
C ALA A 108 -5.14 -12.79 -6.33
N PRO A 109 -5.35 -13.48 -5.20
CA PRO A 109 -6.45 -13.15 -4.32
C PRO A 109 -6.36 -11.70 -3.83
N VAL A 110 -7.51 -11.07 -3.61
CA VAL A 110 -7.62 -9.67 -3.21
C VAL A 110 -6.77 -9.37 -1.96
N TRP A 111 -6.76 -10.27 -0.96
CA TRP A 111 -5.96 -10.06 0.24
C TRP A 111 -4.45 -10.01 -0.01
N ILE A 112 -3.92 -10.62 -1.09
CA ILE A 112 -2.51 -10.51 -1.46
C ILE A 112 -2.22 -9.10 -1.99
N THR A 113 -3.02 -8.65 -2.96
CA THR A 113 -2.83 -7.33 -3.60
C THR A 113 -3.06 -6.19 -2.61
N GLU A 114 -4.08 -6.30 -1.76
CA GLU A 114 -4.38 -5.33 -0.71
C GLU A 114 -3.34 -5.40 0.43
N GLY A 115 -2.91 -6.61 0.81
CA GLY A 115 -1.88 -6.79 1.83
C GLY A 115 -0.53 -6.19 1.44
N ILE A 116 -0.15 -6.24 0.15
CA ILE A 116 1.07 -5.59 -0.35
C ILE A 116 0.92 -4.05 -0.28
N ALA A 117 -0.22 -3.51 -0.70
CA ALA A 117 -0.52 -2.09 -0.62
C ALA A 117 -0.48 -1.58 0.84
N GLU A 118 -1.11 -2.30 1.76
CA GLU A 118 -1.12 -1.96 3.17
C GLU A 118 0.24 -2.19 3.85
N TYR A 119 1.03 -3.18 3.43
CA TYR A 119 2.41 -3.33 3.89
C TYR A 119 3.26 -2.11 3.54
N VAL A 120 3.15 -1.60 2.31
CA VAL A 120 3.90 -0.39 1.91
C VAL A 120 3.42 0.83 2.71
N ARG A 121 2.11 0.99 2.91
CA ARG A 121 1.55 2.04 3.79
C ARG A 121 2.09 1.94 5.22
N LEU A 122 2.19 0.71 5.74
CA LEU A 122 2.77 0.44 7.06
C LEU A 122 4.24 0.85 7.13
N LYS A 123 5.07 0.42 6.17
CA LYS A 123 6.51 0.74 6.16
C LYS A 123 6.80 2.21 5.90
N ALA A 124 5.88 2.92 5.25
CA ALA A 124 5.93 4.37 5.07
C ALA A 124 5.44 5.15 6.32
N GLU A 125 5.20 4.45 7.44
CA GLU A 125 4.76 5.02 8.71
C GLU A 125 3.39 5.72 8.64
N TYR A 126 2.51 5.28 7.73
CA TYR A 126 1.15 5.80 7.54
C TYR A 126 0.03 4.83 7.96
N ALA A 127 0.36 3.80 8.74
CA ALA A 127 -0.65 2.94 9.35
C ALA A 127 -1.60 3.78 10.26
N PRO A 128 -2.92 3.64 10.10
CA PRO A 128 -3.92 4.18 11.02
C PRO A 128 -3.82 3.57 12.43
N ASP A 129 -4.20 4.36 13.44
CA ASP A 129 -4.09 3.97 14.85
C ASP A 129 -4.97 2.76 15.24
N HIS A 130 -6.02 2.48 14.45
CA HIS A 130 -6.96 1.39 14.72
C HIS A 130 -6.55 0.05 14.11
N TRP A 131 -5.46 0.00 13.35
CA TRP A 131 -4.95 -1.25 12.78
C TRP A 131 -4.50 -2.22 13.87
N VAL A 132 -4.59 -3.51 13.56
CA VAL A 132 -4.05 -4.53 14.46
C VAL A 132 -2.54 -4.37 14.67
N GLY A 133 -2.10 -4.70 15.88
CA GLY A 133 -0.68 -4.87 16.18
C GLY A 133 -0.12 -6.18 15.61
N PRO A 134 1.21 -6.38 15.69
CA PRO A 134 1.83 -7.67 15.41
C PRO A 134 1.17 -8.80 16.22
N GLY A 135 0.96 -9.94 15.58
CA GLY A 135 0.23 -11.09 16.11
C GLY A 135 -1.29 -10.94 16.11
N GLY A 136 -1.86 -9.80 15.75
CA GLY A 136 -3.31 -9.59 15.68
C GLY A 136 -3.99 -10.38 14.55
N GLY A 137 -5.30 -10.55 14.67
CA GLY A 137 -6.13 -11.27 13.69
C GLY A 137 -6.21 -12.79 13.90
N GLU A 138 -7.24 -13.39 13.29
CA GLU A 138 -7.52 -14.83 13.37
C GLU A 138 -6.84 -15.63 12.25
N LYS A 139 -6.69 -15.03 11.07
CA LYS A 139 -6.12 -15.66 9.88
C LYS A 139 -5.46 -14.61 8.99
N TRP A 140 -4.36 -14.98 8.34
CA TRP A 140 -3.55 -14.09 7.51
C TRP A 140 -4.29 -13.45 6.34
N ASP A 141 -5.38 -14.05 5.86
CA ASP A 141 -6.20 -13.58 4.73
C ASP A 141 -7.54 -12.96 5.16
N LYS A 142 -7.67 -12.57 6.44
CA LYS A 142 -8.86 -11.91 7.00
C LYS A 142 -8.52 -10.53 7.55
N GLY A 143 -8.60 -9.52 6.69
CA GLY A 143 -8.31 -8.12 7.01
C GLY A 143 -6.98 -7.68 6.43
N TYR A 144 -6.95 -6.55 5.73
CA TYR A 144 -5.76 -6.12 4.99
C TYR A 144 -4.63 -5.64 5.90
N ASP A 145 -4.97 -5.05 7.05
CA ASP A 145 -4.02 -4.70 8.11
C ASP A 145 -3.40 -5.95 8.74
N VAL A 146 -4.20 -7.02 8.94
CA VAL A 146 -3.71 -8.33 9.39
C VAL A 146 -2.72 -8.91 8.38
N THR A 147 -3.06 -8.90 7.08
CA THR A 147 -2.15 -9.37 6.03
C THR A 147 -0.86 -8.55 5.99
N ALA A 148 -0.95 -7.22 6.11
CA ALA A 148 0.21 -6.34 6.11
C ALA A 148 1.18 -6.65 7.27
N ARG A 149 0.65 -6.93 8.46
CA ARG A 149 1.47 -7.33 9.63
C ARG A 149 2.11 -8.71 9.44
N PHE A 150 1.39 -9.64 8.84
CA PHE A 150 1.95 -10.95 8.48
C PHE A 150 3.08 -10.80 7.43
N PHE A 151 2.88 -9.94 6.44
CA PHE A 151 3.90 -9.61 5.43
C PHE A 151 5.12 -8.90 6.01
N GLU A 152 4.96 -8.09 7.05
CA GLU A 152 6.08 -7.56 7.83
C GLU A 152 6.92 -8.67 8.45
N TYR A 153 6.29 -9.68 9.05
CA TYR A 153 7.00 -10.87 9.52
C TYR A 153 7.68 -11.66 8.40
N CYS A 154 7.02 -11.89 7.27
CA CYS A 154 7.63 -12.54 6.11
C CYS A 154 8.89 -11.79 5.61
N ASN A 155 8.87 -10.45 5.64
CA ASN A 155 10.03 -9.63 5.28
C ASN A 155 11.16 -9.68 6.34
N GLU A 156 10.85 -9.97 7.61
CA GLU A 156 11.89 -10.25 8.61
C GLU A 156 12.60 -11.58 8.37
N LEU A 157 11.90 -12.58 7.82
CA LEU A 157 12.48 -13.87 7.44
C LEU A 157 13.35 -13.76 6.18
N MET A 158 12.92 -12.93 5.23
CA MET A 158 13.67 -12.65 4.00
C MET A 158 13.52 -11.18 3.62
N ASP A 159 14.62 -10.43 3.73
CA ASP A 159 14.63 -9.04 3.31
C ASP A 159 14.27 -8.91 1.83
N GLY A 160 13.30 -8.04 1.52
CA GLY A 160 12.76 -7.89 0.17
C GLY A 160 11.68 -8.89 -0.22
N PHE A 161 11.09 -9.63 0.73
CA PHE A 161 9.99 -10.57 0.47
C PHE A 161 8.90 -10.00 -0.44
N ILE A 162 8.44 -8.79 -0.15
CA ILE A 162 7.35 -8.16 -0.92
C ILE A 162 7.77 -7.82 -2.35
N VAL A 163 9.05 -7.46 -2.55
CA VAL A 163 9.60 -7.20 -3.89
C VAL A 163 9.62 -8.49 -4.71
N GLU A 164 10.09 -9.60 -4.13
CA GLU A 164 10.18 -10.88 -4.82
C GLU A 164 8.80 -11.52 -5.05
N LEU A 165 7.88 -11.41 -4.09
CA LEU A 165 6.49 -11.84 -4.26
C LEU A 165 5.84 -11.08 -5.43
N ASN A 166 5.96 -9.76 -5.46
CA ASN A 166 5.44 -8.94 -6.56
C ASN A 166 6.04 -9.34 -7.92
N LYS A 167 7.35 -9.58 -8.00
CA LYS A 167 7.99 -10.05 -9.25
C LYS A 167 7.42 -11.39 -9.71
N LYS A 168 7.21 -12.35 -8.80
CA LYS A 168 6.62 -13.66 -9.12
C LYS A 168 5.18 -13.54 -9.62
N MET A 169 4.45 -12.52 -9.17
CA MET A 169 3.08 -12.26 -9.61
C MET A 169 2.95 -11.72 -11.04
N LYS A 170 4.05 -11.55 -11.79
CA LYS A 170 4.00 -11.02 -13.15
C LYS A 170 3.08 -11.81 -14.09
N ASP A 171 3.18 -13.14 -14.04
CA ASP A 171 2.55 -14.04 -15.01
C ASP A 171 1.50 -14.99 -14.39
N GLY A 172 1.10 -14.76 -13.13
CA GLY A 172 0.15 -15.61 -12.41
C GLY A 172 0.33 -15.52 -10.90
N TYR A 173 -0.52 -16.22 -10.14
CA TYR A 173 -0.36 -16.34 -8.69
C TYR A 173 -0.51 -17.80 -8.23
N SER A 174 0.31 -18.18 -7.26
CA SER A 174 0.23 -19.46 -6.54
C SER A 174 0.70 -19.28 -5.10
N ASP A 175 0.02 -19.92 -4.15
CA ASP A 175 0.49 -19.97 -2.75
C ASP A 175 1.87 -20.66 -2.63
N SER A 176 2.28 -21.46 -3.63
CA SER A 176 3.63 -22.04 -3.68
C SER A 176 4.75 -20.99 -3.68
N PHE A 177 4.45 -19.74 -4.03
CA PHE A 177 5.43 -18.65 -3.96
C PHE A 177 5.98 -18.45 -2.54
N PHE A 178 5.18 -18.72 -1.50
CA PHE A 178 5.67 -18.69 -0.12
C PHE A 178 6.69 -19.80 0.14
N VAL A 179 6.47 -21.00 -0.40
CA VAL A 179 7.42 -22.11 -0.30
C VAL A 179 8.70 -21.79 -1.06
N GLU A 180 8.58 -21.24 -2.27
CA GLU A 180 9.72 -20.87 -3.10
C GLU A 180 10.58 -19.76 -2.48
N LEU A 181 9.96 -18.80 -1.79
CA LEU A 181 10.66 -17.64 -1.21
C LEU A 181 11.13 -17.89 0.23
N LEU A 182 10.34 -18.58 1.04
CA LEU A 182 10.55 -18.72 2.49
C LEU A 182 10.75 -20.17 2.94
N GLY A 183 10.64 -21.14 2.01
CA GLY A 183 10.83 -22.56 2.28
C GLY A 183 9.67 -23.22 3.02
N LYS A 184 8.53 -22.54 3.19
CA LYS A 184 7.41 -22.99 4.03
C LYS A 184 6.06 -22.63 3.41
N GLU A 185 5.07 -23.46 3.69
CA GLU A 185 3.67 -23.19 3.32
C GLU A 185 3.16 -21.94 4.06
N VAL A 186 2.26 -21.17 3.42
CA VAL A 186 1.75 -19.91 3.99
C VAL A 186 1.07 -20.11 5.35
N ASN A 187 0.36 -21.22 5.54
CA ASN A 187 -0.29 -21.52 6.83
C ASN A 187 0.72 -21.86 7.92
N GLN A 188 1.83 -22.53 7.59
CA GLN A 188 2.91 -22.78 8.54
C GLN A 188 3.57 -21.46 8.95
N LEU A 189 3.83 -20.56 8.00
CA LEU A 189 4.37 -19.23 8.28
C LEU A 189 3.44 -18.42 9.19
N TRP A 190 2.12 -18.50 8.96
CA TRP A 190 1.13 -17.87 9.81
C TRP A 190 1.15 -18.42 11.24
N ASP A 191 1.21 -19.74 11.41
CA ASP A 191 1.30 -20.36 12.74
C ASP A 191 2.57 -19.89 13.49
N GLU A 192 3.71 -19.83 12.79
CA GLU A 192 4.96 -19.32 13.35
C GLU A 192 4.89 -17.83 13.72
N TYR A 193 4.24 -17.01 12.88
CA TYR A 193 3.93 -15.61 13.19
C TYR A 193 3.09 -15.48 14.46
N LYS A 194 2.06 -16.33 14.62
CA LYS A 194 1.22 -16.38 15.82
C LYS A 194 1.98 -16.87 17.05
N VAL A 195 2.96 -17.77 16.91
CA VAL A 195 3.84 -18.16 18.02
C VAL A 195 4.77 -17.01 18.41
N LYS A 196 5.32 -16.28 17.43
CA LYS A 196 6.28 -15.20 17.68
C LYS A 196 5.63 -13.95 18.29
N TYR A 197 4.43 -13.60 17.82
CA TYR A 197 3.78 -12.33 18.14
C TYR A 197 2.39 -12.47 18.76
N GLY A 198 1.82 -13.67 18.78
CA GLY A 198 0.51 -13.90 19.39
C GLY A 198 0.54 -13.53 20.87
N GLN A 199 -0.51 -12.83 21.29
CA GLN A 199 -0.79 -12.49 22.67
C GLN A 199 -1.57 -13.61 23.35
#